data_AF-A0A1M6GMH7-F1
#
_entry.id   AF-A0A1M6GMH7-F1
#
_cell.length_a   1.000
_cell.length_b   1.000
_cell.length_c   1.000
_cell.angle_alpha   90.00
_cell.angle_beta   90.00
_cell.angle_gamma   90.00
#
_symmetry.space_group_name_H-M   'P 1'
#
loop_
_entity.id
_entity.type
_entity.pdbx_description
1 polymer ?
#
loop_
_entity_poly.entity_id
_entity_poly.type
_entity_poly.pdbx_seq_one_letter_code
_entity_poly.pdbx_strand_id
1 'polypeptide(L)' 'MDYREFPLSQLLQNRKIFAVFDEEFQKGTWLDATALLGSDSTINQLYRDGTVPRETLDTIVERLSGK' A
#
# COMPACT_ATOMS: atom_id res chain seq x y z
N MET A 1 8.55 -8.18 10.14
CA MET A 1 8.97 -6.83 9.69
C MET A 1 7.71 -6.01 9.57
N ASP A 2 7.65 -4.82 10.17
CA ASP A 2 6.46 -3.97 10.11
C ASP A 2 6.50 -3.11 8.84
N TYR A 3 5.88 -3.62 7.76
CA TYR A 3 5.76 -2.89 6.50
C TYR A 3 5.01 -1.56 6.65
N ARG A 4 4.30 -1.36 7.77
CA ARG A 4 3.51 -0.17 8.05
C ARG A 4 4.33 1.08 8.34
N GLU A 5 5.57 0.91 8.79
CA GLU A 5 6.48 2.00 9.15
C GLU A 5 7.47 2.35 8.02
N PHE A 6 7.47 1.57 6.95
CA PHE A 6 8.34 1.83 5.81
C PHE A 6 7.70 2.82 4.82
N PRO A 7 8.52 3.67 4.18
CA PRO A 7 8.05 4.54 3.10
C PRO A 7 7.47 3.72 1.96
N LEU A 8 6.35 4.16 1.39
CA LEU A 8 5.74 3.53 0.22
C LEU A 8 6.72 3.52 -0.95
N SER A 9 7.49 4.60 -1.14
CA SER A 9 8.58 4.66 -2.11
C SER A 9 9.60 3.52 -1.98
N GLN A 10 9.84 2.99 -0.77
CA GLN A 10 10.75 1.88 -0.53
C GLN A 10 10.06 0.52 -0.63
N LEU A 11 8.80 0.42 -0.19
CA LEU A 11 8.01 -0.81 -0.29
C LEU A 11 7.67 -1.13 -1.75
N LEU A 12 7.20 -0.14 -2.49
CA LEU A 12 6.77 -0.24 -3.87
C LEU A 12 7.96 -0.40 -4.85
N GLN A 13 9.21 -0.17 -4.41
CA GLN A 13 10.39 -0.62 -5.16
C GLN A 13 10.43 -2.14 -5.32
N ASN A 14 9.83 -2.89 -4.38
CA ASN A 14 9.70 -4.32 -4.52
C ASN A 14 8.51 -4.65 -5.41
N ARG A 15 8.78 -5.20 -6.60
CA ARG A 15 7.75 -5.61 -7.57
C ARG A 15 6.65 -6.50 -6.98
N LYS A 16 6.97 -7.36 -6.00
CA LYS A 16 5.96 -8.22 -5.35
C LYS A 16 4.99 -7.39 -4.51
N ILE A 17 5.50 -6.39 -3.79
CA ILE A 17 4.68 -5.50 -2.97
C ILE A 17 3.87 -4.59 -3.89
N PHE A 18 4.51 -4.00 -4.91
CA PHE A 18 3.83 -3.18 -5.91
C PHE A 18 2.67 -3.93 -6.56
N ALA A 19 2.86 -5.18 -6.98
CA ALA A 19 1.78 -5.97 -7.58
C ALA A 19 0.58 -6.17 -6.62
N VAL A 20 0.83 -6.39 -5.33
CA VAL A 20 -0.24 -6.50 -4.31
C VAL A 20 -0.99 -5.18 -4.17
N PHE A 21 -0.28 -4.05 -4.10
CA PHE A 21 -0.92 -2.74 -4.07
C PHE A 21 -1.72 -2.48 -5.34
N ASP A 22 -1.12 -2.70 -6.51
CA ASP A 22 -1.75 -2.47 -7.81
C ASP A 22 -3.03 -3.30 -7.97
N GLU A 23 -3.00 -4.60 -7.63
CA GLU A 23 -4.17 -5.47 -7.66
C GLU A 23 -5.31 -4.97 -6.75
N GLU A 24 -5.00 -4.63 -5.50
CA GLU A 24 -6.02 -4.25 -4.53
C GLU A 24 -6.58 -2.84 -4.82
N PHE A 25 -5.76 -1.92 -5.33
CA PHE A 25 -6.19 -0.60 -5.76
C PHE A 25 -7.04 -0.68 -7.05
N GLN A 26 -6.64 -1.51 -8.02
CA GLN A 26 -7.42 -1.79 -9.23
C GLN A 26 -8.80 -2.37 -8.89
N LYS A 27 -8.87 -3.30 -7.93
CA LYS A 27 -10.16 -3.86 -7.45
C LYS A 27 -11.05 -2.81 -6.81
N GLY A 28 -10.47 -1.89 -6.04
CA GLY A 28 -11.19 -0.78 -5.44
C GLY A 28 -11.63 0.29 -6.45
N THR A 29 -11.19 0.21 -7.71
CA THR A 29 -11.24 1.34 -8.67
C THR A 29 -10.59 2.61 -8.10
N TRP A 30 -9.63 2.42 -7.19
CA TRP A 30 -8.90 3.48 -6.54
C TRP A 30 -7.69 3.85 -7.41
N LEU A 31 -7.23 5.08 -7.18
CA LEU A 31 -6.11 5.74 -7.86
C LEU A 31 -4.94 4.79 -8.18
N ASP A 32 -4.23 5.00 -9.27
CA ASP A 32 -3.08 4.15 -9.61
C ASP A 32 -2.08 4.06 -8.45
N ALA A 33 -1.70 2.84 -8.07
CA ALA A 33 -0.66 2.59 -7.06
C ALA A 33 0.67 3.28 -7.42
N THR A 34 0.85 3.64 -8.70
CA THR A 34 1.98 4.44 -9.17
C THR A 34 2.04 5.85 -8.58
N ALA A 35 0.92 6.45 -8.19
CA ALA A 35 0.91 7.74 -7.50
C ALA A 35 1.55 7.66 -6.11
N LEU A 36 1.58 6.47 -5.51
CA LEU A 36 2.20 6.22 -4.22
C LEU A 36 3.71 5.92 -4.33
N LEU A 37 4.22 5.59 -5.52
CA LEU A 37 5.66 5.33 -5.77
C LEU A 37 6.53 6.55 -5.43
N GLY A 38 6.00 7.75 -5.65
CA GLY A 38 6.70 9.01 -5.34
C GLY A 38 6.41 9.57 -3.95
N SER A 39 5.57 8.90 -3.16
CA SER A 39 5.19 9.38 -1.84
C SER A 39 6.14 8.86 -0.78
N ASP A 40 6.67 9.78 0.04
CA ASP A 40 7.41 9.45 1.27
C ASP A 40 6.46 9.01 2.41
N SER A 41 5.16 9.03 2.14
CA SER A 41 4.13 8.57 3.06
C SER A 41 4.30 7.08 3.36
N THR A 42 3.95 6.68 4.58
CA THR A 42 3.89 5.29 5.00
C THR A 42 2.46 4.75 4.92
N ILE A 43 2.28 3.43 4.98
CA ILE A 43 0.94 2.81 5.06
C ILE A 43 0.16 3.38 6.26
N ASN A 44 0.82 3.58 7.40
CA ASN A 44 0.20 4.15 8.60
C ASN A 44 -0.29 5.60 8.37
N GLN A 45 0.41 6.34 7.51
CA GLN A 45 0.01 7.67 7.09
C GLN A 45 -1.22 7.62 6.20
N LEU A 46 -1.30 6.66 5.25
CA LEU A 46 -2.51 6.43 4.46
C LEU A 46 -3.72 6.07 5.33
N TYR A 47 -3.52 5.27 6.37
CA TYR A 47 -4.56 4.96 7.37
C TYR A 47 -5.10 6.19 8.10
N ARG A 48 -4.23 7.18 8.37
CA ARG A 48 -4.59 8.43 9.06
C ARG A 48 -5.20 9.46 8.13
N ASP A 49 -4.63 9.61 6.94
CA ASP A 49 -5.05 10.59 5.94
C ASP A 49 -6.41 10.21 5.34
N GLY A 50 -6.74 8.91 5.33
CA GLY A 50 -7.99 8.41 4.78
C GLY A 50 -8.02 8.45 3.25
N THR A 51 -6.88 8.72 2.62
CA THR A 51 -6.70 8.68 1.16
C THR A 51 -6.89 7.28 0.59
N VAL A 52 -6.85 6.22 1.39
CA VAL A 52 -7.09 4.85 0.93
C VAL A 52 -8.03 4.20 1.94
N PRO A 53 -9.03 3.42 1.49
CA PRO A 53 -9.91 2.70 2.39
C PRO A 53 -9.12 1.79 3.30
N ARG A 54 -9.51 1.75 4.58
CA ARG A 54 -8.84 0.88 5.56
C ARG A 54 -8.91 -0.58 5.15
N GLU A 55 -10.01 -1.04 4.57
CA GLU A 55 -10.17 -2.42 4.08
C GLU A 55 -9.11 -2.81 3.04
N THR A 56 -8.79 -1.89 2.12
CA THR A 56 -7.78 -2.09 1.08
C THR A 56 -6.40 -2.16 1.71
N LEU A 57 -6.10 -1.24 2.63
CA LEU A 57 -4.84 -1.25 3.35
C LEU A 57 -4.69 -2.49 4.24
N ASP A 58 -5.76 -2.98 4.86
CA ASP A 58 -5.75 -4.16 5.73
C ASP A 58 -5.43 -5.38 4.90
N THR A 59 -6.12 -5.56 3.76
CA THR A 59 -5.88 -6.65 2.82
C THR A 59 -4.45 -6.66 2.30
N ILE A 60 -3.90 -5.49 1.97
CA ILE A 60 -2.50 -5.37 1.53
C ILE A 60 -1.55 -5.78 2.65
N VAL A 61 -1.76 -5.28 3.87
CA VAL A 61 -0.92 -5.61 5.03
C VAL A 61 -1.00 -7.10 5.36
N GLU A 62 -2.19 -7.71 5.29
CA GLU A 62 -2.40 -9.15 5.49
C GLU A 62 -1.62 -9.96 4.46
N ARG A 63 -1.74 -9.62 3.18
CA ARG A 63 -0.98 -10.29 2.10
C ARG A 63 0.53 -10.12 2.24
N LEU A 64 0.99 -8.95 2.67
CA LEU A 64 2.41 -8.69 2.93
C LEU A 64 2.93 -9.44 4.16
N SER A 65 2.07 -9.62 5.16
CA SER A 65 2.39 -10.40 6.36
C SER A 65 2.39 -11.91 6.11
N GLY A 66 1.97 -12.36 4.92
CA GLY A 66 2.05 -13.76 4.49
C GLY A 66 1.16 -14.71 5.27
N LYS A 67 -0.02 -14.26 5.69
CA LYS A 67 -1.02 -15.10 6.35
C LYS A 67 -1.99 -15.71 5.35
#